data_AF-A0A059CPM2-F1
#
_entry.id   AF-A0A059CPM2-F1
#
_cell.length_a   1.000
_cell.length_b   1.000
_cell.length_c   1.000
_cell.angle_alpha   90.00
_cell.angle_beta   90.00
_cell.angle_gamma   90.00
#
_symmetry.space_group_name_H-M   'P 1'
#
loop_
_entity.id
_entity.type
_entity.pdbx_description
1 polymer ?
#
loop_
_entity_poly.entity_id
_entity_poly.type
_entity_poly.pdbx_seq_one_letter_code
_entity_poly.pdbx_strand_id
1 'polypeptide(L)'
;SRRKYITSILPRIIIWATYLLLSSIATIALGKLTMARIYDPENPGYDVVLVGLLAPLLLMQLGYPDSITAHTVDDNRLGLRQVLNIGVTVLIMVWILIRCWEGSSPVSRLYFPLSVVGIMKPVGWVWALQSVYDEDSSVTAEDITEQASIQRLFEEFPQDEKLNSAKDILKAYFRFDCLKPHLVNWLYHPQFISHDWMSIDSHTADHAFSITEIELNFMYDVLYTKAPILYTSMGLIDRFFGFFCLVSALCAFAVIFRSAFLIDMYITYTYALLMAVTSLELYQISMLLFSDWAVVKMSMNLKVPLVRRLLPFLAKWCMKQRRWSRSVGQLNLLDHRLLCKEFPKLIATVLDWFEKREIVRRYWLHSRQPIPSSLKVMVVQKMAELEKQRHLLPFTERGKWTLETHDIQEKQGLSSSIKTRFDRSIIIWHIATEILHRLESEYSEACRGSKLLADYMIYLLALHPYMLSLTTADITLEYVCRTLSPFLRYQDDKKAISILSSLDGDLPPLVKQSKETWITRDWDVLSEVQKLVVDLRMMDNKWEIISSIWVEMLCYAAHNCQVYHHAKLLRRGGELITH
;
A
#
# COMPACT_ATOMS: atom_id res chain seq x y z
N SER A 1 -0.95 4.07 10.95
CA SER A 1 0.44 3.68 10.61
C SER A 1 0.99 4.61 9.53
N ARG A 2 2.19 5.18 9.70
CA ARG A 2 2.79 6.07 8.68
C ARG A 2 3.23 5.34 7.40
N ARG A 3 3.32 4.01 7.45
CA ARG A 3 3.64 3.14 6.29
C ARG A 3 2.64 3.30 5.15
N LYS A 4 1.40 3.68 5.48
CA LYS A 4 0.30 3.85 4.53
C LYS A 4 0.55 4.97 3.51
N TYR A 5 1.25 6.03 3.91
CA TYR A 5 1.42 7.24 3.07
C TYR A 5 2.87 7.67 2.85
N ILE A 6 3.84 7.08 3.57
CA ILE A 6 5.27 7.37 3.34
C ILE A 6 5.76 6.62 2.10
N THR A 7 6.19 7.37 1.10
CA THR A 7 6.76 6.88 -0.16
C THR A 7 8.29 6.85 -0.16
N SER A 8 8.94 7.41 0.86
CA SER A 8 10.41 7.44 0.97
C SER A 8 11.02 6.05 1.12
N ILE A 9 12.16 5.80 0.47
CA ILE A 9 12.84 4.49 0.46
C ILE A 9 13.50 4.19 1.81
N LEU A 10 14.16 5.16 2.42
CA LEU A 10 14.98 4.95 3.61
C LEU A 10 14.18 4.43 4.83
N PRO A 11 13.02 5.03 5.19
CA PRO A 11 12.17 4.46 6.24
C PRO A 11 11.67 3.05 5.92
N ARG A 12 11.45 2.73 4.63
CA ARG A 12 11.00 1.39 4.21
C ARG A 12 12.10 0.35 4.41
N ILE A 13 13.35 0.69 4.06
CA ILE A 13 14.50 -0.20 4.28
C ILE A 13 14.71 -0.43 5.78
N ILE A 14 14.63 0.61 6.61
CA ILE A 14 14.77 0.49 8.07
C ILE A 14 13.70 -0.44 8.63
N ILE A 15 12.42 -0.20 8.30
CA ILE A 15 11.31 -1.05 8.78
C ILE A 15 11.47 -2.50 8.32
N TRP A 16 11.89 -2.72 7.06
CA TRP A 16 12.14 -4.05 6.53
C TRP A 16 13.26 -4.77 7.29
N ALA A 17 14.40 -4.09 7.50
CA ALA A 17 15.52 -4.63 8.24
C ALA A 17 15.14 -4.94 9.69
N THR A 18 14.47 -4.01 10.39
CA THR A 18 14.01 -4.23 11.78
C THR A 18 13.02 -5.38 11.87
N TYR A 19 12.10 -5.52 10.90
CA TYR A 19 11.12 -6.61 10.87
C TYR A 19 11.80 -7.98 10.76
N LEU A 20 12.80 -8.11 9.87
CA LEU A 20 13.56 -9.35 9.69
C LEU A 20 14.47 -9.66 10.89
N LEU A 21 15.15 -8.64 11.40
CA LEU A 21 16.09 -8.80 12.52
C LEU A 21 15.38 -9.15 13.83
N LEU A 22 14.14 -8.68 14.05
CA LEU A 22 13.43 -8.92 15.31
C LEU A 22 13.31 -10.41 15.64
N SER A 23 12.89 -11.22 14.67
CA SER A 23 12.72 -12.67 14.87
C SER A 23 14.05 -13.36 15.20
N SER A 24 15.12 -13.03 14.47
CA SER A 24 16.45 -13.58 14.71
C SER A 24 17.03 -13.16 16.06
N ILE A 25 16.94 -11.87 16.40
CA ILE A 25 17.48 -11.33 17.66
C ILE A 25 16.77 -11.94 18.86
N ALA A 26 15.44 -12.03 18.85
CA ALA A 26 14.68 -12.63 19.93
C ALA A 26 15.05 -14.11 20.13
N THR A 27 15.18 -14.87 19.04
CA THR A 27 15.57 -16.29 19.10
C THR A 27 16.99 -16.47 19.66
N ILE A 28 17.95 -15.66 19.22
CA ILE A 28 19.33 -15.69 19.73
C ILE A 28 19.36 -15.31 21.22
N ALA A 29 18.59 -14.30 21.62
CA ALA A 29 18.49 -13.88 23.01
C ALA A 29 17.92 -15.00 23.89
N LEU A 30 16.83 -15.65 23.49
CA LEU A 30 16.31 -16.84 24.20
C LEU A 30 17.36 -17.96 24.28
N GLY A 31 18.08 -18.25 23.19
CA GLY A 31 19.14 -19.26 23.20
C GLY A 31 20.33 -18.92 24.10
N LYS A 32 20.57 -17.64 24.38
CA LYS A 32 21.57 -17.22 25.38
C LYS A 32 21.03 -17.36 26.80
N LEU A 33 19.75 -17.07 27.03
CA LEU A 33 19.09 -17.26 28.32
C LEU A 33 19.11 -18.74 28.74
N THR A 34 19.00 -19.68 27.81
CA THR A 34 19.10 -21.10 28.13
C THR A 34 20.47 -21.53 28.67
N MET A 35 21.53 -20.76 28.38
CA MET A 35 22.89 -21.05 28.81
C MET A 35 23.31 -20.27 30.07
N ALA A 36 22.37 -19.58 30.73
CA ALA A 36 22.65 -18.88 31.99
C ALA A 36 23.24 -19.85 33.02
N ARG A 37 24.37 -19.46 33.65
CA ARG A 37 25.07 -20.26 34.65
C ARG A 37 24.25 -20.23 35.94
N ILE A 38 23.85 -21.41 36.40
CA ILE A 38 23.17 -21.60 37.68
C ILE A 38 24.18 -22.30 38.59
N TYR A 39 24.62 -21.62 39.64
CA TYR A 39 25.59 -22.17 40.60
C TYR A 39 24.93 -23.15 41.56
N ASP A 40 23.67 -22.89 41.94
CA ASP A 40 22.84 -23.77 42.78
C ASP A 40 21.45 -23.93 42.14
N PRO A 41 21.08 -25.14 41.68
CA PRO A 41 19.78 -25.39 41.07
C PRO A 41 18.62 -25.44 42.07
N GLU A 42 18.87 -25.62 43.38
CA GLU A 42 17.82 -25.64 44.39
C GLU A 42 17.49 -24.24 44.91
N ASN A 43 18.46 -23.31 44.84
CA ASN A 43 18.29 -21.92 45.25
C ASN A 43 19.01 -20.95 44.30
N PRO A 44 18.44 -20.68 43.11
CA PRO A 44 19.05 -19.76 42.15
C PRO A 44 19.11 -18.33 42.73
N GLY A 45 20.18 -17.60 42.45
CA GLY A 45 20.33 -16.21 42.89
C GLY A 45 19.24 -15.29 42.32
N TYR A 46 18.97 -14.17 43.01
CA TYR A 46 17.95 -13.21 42.59
C TYR A 46 18.19 -12.64 41.18
N ASP A 47 19.45 -12.58 40.74
CA ASP A 47 19.88 -12.22 39.39
C ASP A 47 19.40 -13.23 38.35
N VAL A 48 19.49 -14.54 38.64
CA VAL A 48 18.98 -15.62 37.78
C VAL A 48 17.46 -15.57 37.69
N VAL A 49 16.78 -15.32 38.80
CA VAL A 49 15.31 -15.17 38.84
C VAL A 49 14.86 -13.95 38.01
N LEU A 50 15.61 -12.85 38.06
CA LEU A 50 15.34 -11.66 37.27
C LEU A 50 15.55 -11.89 35.77
N VAL A 51 16.60 -12.62 35.42
CA VAL A 51 16.89 -13.05 34.03
C VAL A 51 15.74 -13.91 33.48
N GLY A 52 15.11 -14.75 34.31
CA GLY A 52 13.91 -15.52 33.94
C GLY A 52 12.73 -14.66 33.46
N LEU A 53 12.55 -13.44 34.00
CA LEU A 53 11.49 -12.51 33.57
C LEU A 53 11.66 -12.05 32.11
N LEU A 54 12.88 -12.10 31.57
CA LEU A 54 13.17 -11.69 30.21
C LEU A 54 12.60 -12.67 29.18
N ALA A 55 12.46 -13.96 29.51
CA ALA A 55 12.01 -14.97 28.54
C ALA A 55 10.56 -14.72 28.06
N PRO A 56 9.56 -14.50 28.94
CA PRO A 56 8.22 -14.11 28.50
C PRO A 56 8.16 -12.77 27.77
N LEU A 57 8.98 -11.79 28.16
CA LEU A 57 9.03 -10.47 27.51
C LEU A 57 9.61 -10.55 26.09
N LEU A 58 10.64 -11.36 25.87
CA LEU A 58 11.20 -11.61 24.54
C LEU A 58 10.23 -12.40 23.66
N LEU A 59 9.52 -13.38 24.23
CA LEU A 59 8.45 -14.09 23.53
C LEU A 59 7.34 -13.12 23.11
N MET A 60 6.93 -12.20 23.98
CA MET A 60 5.95 -11.16 23.66
C MET A 60 6.35 -10.33 22.44
N GLN A 61 7.64 -9.98 22.31
CA GLN A 61 8.16 -9.20 21.18
C GLN A 61 8.06 -9.92 19.84
N LEU A 62 8.13 -11.26 19.82
CA LEU A 62 7.89 -12.06 18.61
C LEU A 62 6.46 -11.94 18.11
N GLY A 63 5.53 -11.51 18.95
CA GLY A 63 4.17 -11.21 18.54
C GLY A 63 4.03 -10.00 17.63
N TYR A 64 5.08 -9.20 17.39
CA TYR A 64 5.06 -7.94 16.62
C TYR A 64 4.04 -6.88 17.12
N PRO A 65 4.28 -5.58 16.86
CA PRO A 65 3.29 -4.54 17.16
C PRO A 65 1.99 -4.72 16.37
N ASP A 66 0.86 -4.29 16.92
CA ASP A 66 -0.47 -4.43 16.30
C ASP A 66 -0.61 -3.76 14.92
N SER A 67 0.25 -2.78 14.65
CA SER A 67 0.33 -2.08 13.35
C SER A 67 1.02 -2.87 12.22
N ILE A 68 1.59 -4.06 12.52
CA ILE A 68 2.29 -4.92 11.55
C ILE A 68 1.96 -6.39 11.86
N THR A 69 1.15 -7.02 11.00
CA THR A 69 0.99 -8.49 10.95
C THR A 69 2.01 -9.10 9.99
N ALA A 70 2.09 -8.53 8.79
CA ALA A 70 2.99 -9.00 7.75
C ALA A 70 3.75 -7.85 7.08
N HIS A 71 4.95 -8.15 6.59
CA HIS A 71 5.70 -7.20 5.77
C HIS A 71 5.36 -7.36 4.29
N THR A 72 5.14 -8.59 3.84
CA THR A 72 4.70 -8.95 2.48
C THR A 72 3.44 -9.80 2.53
N VAL A 73 2.65 -9.77 1.45
CA VAL A 73 1.46 -10.63 1.33
C VAL A 73 1.84 -12.11 1.32
N ASP A 74 3.09 -12.43 0.94
CA ASP A 74 3.63 -13.79 0.92
C ASP A 74 3.88 -14.34 2.32
N ASP A 75 4.23 -13.48 3.29
CA ASP A 75 4.42 -13.89 4.69
C ASP A 75 3.14 -14.52 5.26
N ASN A 76 1.97 -14.05 4.81
CA ASN A 76 0.68 -14.57 5.24
C ASN A 76 0.47 -16.04 4.85
N ARG A 77 0.98 -16.46 3.68
CA ARG A 77 0.87 -17.84 3.18
C ARG A 77 1.72 -18.83 3.97
N LEU A 78 2.69 -18.35 4.74
CA LEU A 78 3.62 -19.18 5.50
C LEU A 78 3.19 -19.40 6.96
N GLY A 79 1.91 -19.17 7.28
CA GLY A 79 1.40 -19.20 8.65
C GLY A 79 1.66 -20.49 9.42
N LEU A 80 1.58 -21.66 8.78
CA LEU A 80 1.89 -22.95 9.42
C LEU A 80 3.33 -23.01 9.96
N ARG A 81 4.30 -22.40 9.26
CA ARG A 81 5.70 -22.34 9.74
C ARG A 81 5.80 -21.50 11.00
N GLN A 82 5.02 -20.43 11.09
CA GLN A 82 5.04 -19.54 12.24
C GLN A 82 4.36 -20.16 13.45
N VAL A 83 3.30 -20.97 13.28
CA VAL A 83 2.71 -21.78 14.35
C VAL A 83 3.78 -22.67 15.00
N LEU A 84 4.52 -23.42 14.18
CA LEU A 84 5.59 -24.31 14.66
C LEU A 84 6.68 -23.53 15.40
N ASN A 85 7.14 -22.41 14.82
CA ASN A 85 8.17 -21.57 15.43
C ASN A 85 7.74 -21.05 16.80
N ILE A 86 6.49 -20.59 16.93
CA ILE A 86 5.96 -20.12 18.22
C ILE A 86 5.87 -21.28 19.20
N GLY A 87 5.38 -22.45 18.78
CA GLY A 87 5.30 -23.64 19.63
C GLY A 87 6.65 -24.02 20.24
N VAL A 88 7.70 -24.11 19.41
CA VAL A 88 9.07 -24.35 19.87
C VAL A 88 9.56 -23.26 20.82
N THR A 89 9.29 -21.99 20.50
CA THR A 89 9.74 -20.87 21.34
C THR A 89 9.03 -20.86 22.70
N VAL A 90 7.75 -21.22 22.75
CA VAL A 90 6.99 -21.37 24.00
C VAL A 90 7.57 -22.49 24.86
N LEU A 91 7.91 -23.64 24.28
CA LEU A 91 8.57 -24.73 25.01
C LEU A 91 9.91 -24.30 25.61
N ILE A 92 10.73 -23.57 24.84
CA ILE A 92 12.00 -23.01 25.32
C ILE A 92 11.76 -22.03 26.48
N MET A 93 10.76 -21.15 26.35
CA MET A 93 10.40 -20.20 27.41
C MET A 93 9.98 -20.92 28.70
N VAL A 94 9.09 -21.92 28.61
CA VAL A 94 8.67 -22.72 29.76
C VAL A 94 9.85 -23.43 30.42
N TRP A 95 10.78 -23.98 29.62
CA TRP A 95 11.99 -24.61 30.15
C TRP A 95 12.90 -23.62 30.89
N ILE A 96 13.07 -22.39 30.38
CA ILE A 96 13.83 -21.33 31.07
C ILE A 96 13.16 -20.99 32.40
N LEU A 97 11.83 -20.84 32.42
CA LEU A 97 11.10 -20.50 33.65
C LEU A 97 11.22 -21.58 34.72
N ILE A 98 11.15 -22.86 34.32
CA ILE A 98 11.36 -23.99 35.25
C ILE A 98 12.77 -23.94 35.84
N ARG A 99 13.79 -23.63 35.03
CA ARG A 99 15.18 -23.54 35.49
C ARG A 99 15.46 -22.34 36.39
N CYS A 100 14.77 -21.22 36.19
CA CYS A 100 14.91 -20.01 36.99
C CYS A 100 13.96 -19.97 38.19
N TRP A 101 13.14 -21.01 38.40
CA TRP A 101 12.11 -21.02 39.43
C TRP A 101 12.70 -21.19 40.82
N GLU A 102 12.56 -20.17 41.66
CA GLU A 102 12.81 -20.26 43.10
C GLU A 102 11.47 -20.21 43.86
N GLY A 103 11.13 -21.28 44.59
CA GLY A 103 9.83 -21.41 45.26
C GLY A 103 9.58 -20.36 46.36
N SER A 104 10.64 -19.87 46.99
CA SER A 104 10.57 -18.90 48.09
C SER A 104 10.54 -17.44 47.61
N SER A 105 10.97 -17.18 46.37
CA SER A 105 11.10 -15.82 45.86
C SER A 105 9.75 -15.23 45.42
N PRO A 106 9.38 -14.03 45.90
CA PRO A 106 8.15 -13.37 45.46
C PRO A 106 8.20 -12.99 43.97
N VAL A 107 9.41 -12.90 43.37
CA VAL A 107 9.62 -12.54 41.95
C VAL A 107 9.20 -13.68 41.01
N SER A 108 9.41 -14.95 41.40
CA SER A 108 9.00 -16.11 40.60
C SER A 108 7.49 -16.11 40.31
N ARG A 109 6.68 -15.54 41.21
CA ARG A 109 5.22 -15.38 40.99
C ARG A 109 4.88 -14.47 39.82
N LEU A 110 5.77 -13.55 39.42
CA LEU A 110 5.59 -12.67 38.26
C LEU A 110 5.70 -13.42 36.93
N TYR A 111 6.27 -14.63 36.93
CA TYR A 111 6.37 -15.43 35.71
C TYR A 111 5.00 -15.77 35.14
N PHE A 112 3.99 -16.02 35.99
CA PHE A 112 2.64 -16.35 35.52
C PHE A 112 1.99 -15.23 34.70
N PRO A 113 1.77 -14.01 35.23
CA PRO A 113 1.12 -12.96 34.45
C PRO A 113 1.94 -12.58 33.20
N LEU A 114 3.27 -12.61 33.27
CA LEU A 114 4.12 -12.30 32.12
C LEU A 114 4.09 -13.40 31.05
N SER A 115 4.01 -14.67 31.44
CA SER A 115 3.90 -15.81 30.52
C SER A 115 2.59 -15.79 29.75
N VAL A 116 1.50 -15.47 30.43
CA VAL A 116 0.17 -15.32 29.81
C VAL A 116 0.23 -14.28 28.69
N VAL A 117 0.75 -13.09 28.97
CA VAL A 117 0.91 -12.03 27.96
C VAL A 117 1.91 -12.42 26.87
N GLY A 118 3.02 -13.05 27.28
CA GLY A 118 4.07 -13.54 26.39
C GLY A 118 3.56 -14.53 25.35
N ILE A 119 2.58 -15.38 25.69
CA ILE A 119 1.97 -16.35 24.77
C ILE A 119 0.84 -15.72 23.95
N MET A 120 -0.03 -14.91 24.58
CA MET A 120 -1.20 -14.30 23.92
C MET A 120 -0.80 -13.46 22.70
N LYS A 121 0.28 -12.69 22.80
CA LYS A 121 0.72 -11.77 21.73
C LYS A 121 1.15 -12.50 20.44
N PRO A 122 2.07 -13.48 20.46
CA PRO A 122 2.40 -14.31 19.31
C PRO A 122 1.23 -15.14 18.77
N VAL A 123 0.40 -15.71 19.65
CA VAL A 123 -0.78 -16.48 19.22
C VAL A 123 -1.75 -15.59 18.44
N GLY A 124 -2.07 -14.41 18.96
CA GLY A 124 -2.92 -13.44 18.25
C GLY A 124 -2.31 -12.95 16.93
N TRP A 125 -0.97 -12.87 16.83
CA TRP A 125 -0.30 -12.55 15.57
C TRP A 125 -0.45 -13.65 14.52
N VAL A 126 -0.23 -14.92 14.88
CA VAL A 126 -0.39 -16.03 13.93
C VAL A 126 -1.85 -16.22 13.54
N TRP A 127 -2.78 -16.04 14.46
CA TRP A 127 -4.19 -16.05 14.12
C TRP A 127 -4.52 -14.93 13.12
N ALA A 128 -3.97 -13.72 13.29
CA ALA A 128 -4.16 -12.61 12.35
C ALA A 128 -3.62 -12.94 10.97
N LEU A 129 -2.47 -13.59 10.93
CA LEU A 129 -1.82 -14.01 9.71
C LEU A 129 -2.66 -15.03 8.92
N GLN A 130 -3.28 -15.99 9.61
CA GLN A 130 -4.14 -17.02 9.00
C GLN A 130 -5.50 -16.47 8.57
N SER A 131 -6.07 -15.52 9.31
CA SER A 131 -7.41 -14.95 9.04
C SER A 131 -7.55 -14.22 7.69
N VAL A 132 -6.45 -13.90 7.01
CA VAL A 132 -6.45 -13.17 5.73
C VAL A 132 -6.76 -14.07 4.54
N TYR A 133 -6.51 -15.39 4.65
CA TYR A 133 -6.58 -16.36 3.55
C TYR A 133 -7.64 -17.43 3.76
N ASP A 134 -8.78 -17.07 4.35
CA ASP A 134 -9.91 -18.00 4.41
C ASP A 134 -10.49 -18.18 2.99
N GLU A 135 -10.01 -19.21 2.29
CA GLU A 135 -10.27 -19.50 0.87
C GLU A 135 -11.72 -19.98 0.62
N ASP A 136 -12.49 -20.27 1.68
CA ASP A 136 -13.81 -20.92 1.60
C ASP A 136 -14.99 -19.96 1.33
N SER A 137 -14.73 -18.70 0.96
CA SER A 137 -15.79 -17.70 0.76
C SER A 137 -16.43 -17.77 -0.64
N SER A 138 -17.09 -18.88 -0.95
CA SER A 138 -18.15 -18.88 -1.97
C SER A 138 -19.34 -18.06 -1.47
N VAL A 139 -20.00 -17.28 -2.34
CA VAL A 139 -21.21 -16.51 -1.98
C VAL A 139 -22.26 -17.45 -1.39
N THR A 140 -22.62 -17.25 -0.13
CA THR A 140 -23.60 -18.07 0.57
C THR A 140 -24.96 -17.36 0.61
N ALA A 141 -26.03 -18.11 0.89
CA ALA A 141 -27.36 -17.51 1.11
C ALA A 141 -27.40 -16.57 2.33
N GLU A 142 -26.44 -16.69 3.25
CA GLU A 142 -26.29 -15.82 4.42
C GLU A 142 -25.89 -14.39 4.02
N ASP A 143 -25.08 -14.23 2.98
CA ASP A 143 -24.66 -12.92 2.44
C ASP A 143 -25.86 -12.08 1.97
N ILE A 144 -26.90 -12.73 1.44
CA ILE A 144 -28.14 -12.07 0.99
C ILE A 144 -28.97 -11.61 2.20
N THR A 145 -29.02 -12.40 3.29
CA THR A 145 -29.70 -11.97 4.52
C THR A 145 -28.97 -10.84 5.23
N GLU A 146 -27.64 -10.84 5.17
CA GLU A 146 -26.81 -9.74 5.67
C GLU A 146 -27.12 -8.43 4.92
N GLN A 147 -27.34 -8.49 3.61
CA GLN A 147 -27.73 -7.32 2.79
C GLN A 147 -28.96 -6.58 3.33
N ALA A 148 -30.05 -7.30 3.64
CA ALA A 148 -31.27 -6.69 4.17
C ALA A 148 -31.04 -6.01 5.54
N SER A 149 -30.11 -6.55 6.34
CA SER A 149 -29.73 -5.96 7.61
C SER A 149 -28.90 -4.67 7.44
N ILE A 150 -27.99 -4.65 6.45
CA ILE A 150 -27.17 -3.48 6.12
C ILE A 150 -28.05 -2.32 5.64
N GLN A 151 -29.03 -2.60 4.77
CA GLN A 151 -29.95 -1.56 4.28
C GLN A 151 -30.72 -0.93 5.46
N ARG A 152 -31.30 -1.74 6.35
CA ARG A 152 -31.99 -1.24 7.55
C ARG A 152 -31.07 -0.39 8.44
N LEU A 153 -29.80 -0.78 8.58
CA LEU A 153 -28.82 -0.01 9.34
C LEU A 153 -28.61 1.41 8.76
N PHE A 154 -28.58 1.56 7.43
CA PHE A 154 -28.45 2.86 6.78
C PHE A 154 -29.74 3.69 6.81
N GLU A 155 -30.91 3.04 6.76
CA GLU A 155 -32.22 3.70 6.89
C GLU A 155 -32.47 4.22 8.32
N GLU A 156 -32.09 3.44 9.35
CA GLU A 156 -32.19 3.82 10.76
C GLU A 156 -31.10 4.83 11.19
N PHE A 157 -30.09 5.08 10.35
CA PHE A 157 -28.98 5.95 10.68
C PHE A 157 -29.44 7.42 10.83
N PRO A 158 -29.09 8.11 11.94
CA PRO A 158 -29.54 9.47 12.16
C PRO A 158 -29.10 10.43 11.03
N GLN A 159 -30.03 11.23 10.50
CA GLN A 159 -29.73 12.30 9.53
C GLN A 159 -29.16 13.56 10.23
N ASP A 160 -28.10 13.38 11.02
CA ASP A 160 -27.35 14.47 11.64
C ASP A 160 -26.09 14.73 10.81
N GLU A 161 -25.90 15.98 10.35
CA GLU A 161 -24.74 16.39 9.57
C GLU A 161 -23.41 16.08 10.29
N LYS A 162 -23.41 16.11 11.63
CA LYS A 162 -22.23 15.75 12.43
C LYS A 162 -21.81 14.29 12.26
N LEU A 163 -22.73 13.44 11.81
CA LEU A 163 -22.54 12.01 11.65
C LEU A 163 -22.21 11.60 10.21
N ASN A 164 -22.24 12.54 9.25
CA ASN A 164 -21.94 12.26 7.84
C ASN A 164 -20.58 11.60 7.66
N SER A 165 -19.54 12.10 8.33
CA SER A 165 -18.20 11.48 8.27
C SER A 165 -18.18 10.04 8.80
N ALA A 166 -19.00 9.72 9.81
CA ALA A 166 -19.11 8.35 10.30
C ALA A 166 -19.89 7.46 9.32
N LYS A 167 -20.91 8.03 8.67
CA LYS A 167 -21.68 7.37 7.60
C LYS A 167 -20.79 7.06 6.39
N ASP A 168 -19.90 7.97 6.00
CA ASP A 168 -18.94 7.75 4.90
C ASP A 168 -17.95 6.63 5.20
N ILE A 169 -17.42 6.59 6.43
CA ILE A 169 -16.52 5.51 6.88
C ILE A 169 -17.27 4.18 6.91
N LEU A 170 -18.52 4.16 7.39
CA LEU A 170 -19.36 2.97 7.40
C LEU A 170 -19.69 2.49 5.98
N LYS A 171 -20.01 3.42 5.07
CA LYS A 171 -20.23 3.14 3.65
C LYS A 171 -19.00 2.52 3.00
N ALA A 172 -17.82 3.10 3.24
CA ALA A 172 -16.55 2.55 2.74
C ALA A 172 -16.24 1.16 3.33
N TYR A 173 -16.55 0.92 4.60
CA TYR A 173 -16.38 -0.39 5.24
C TYR A 173 -17.20 -1.47 4.54
N PHE A 174 -18.51 -1.25 4.35
CA PHE A 174 -19.35 -2.26 3.70
C PHE A 174 -18.98 -2.47 2.24
N ARG A 175 -18.58 -1.42 1.51
CA ARG A 175 -18.05 -1.59 0.15
C ARG A 175 -16.82 -2.50 0.12
N PHE A 176 -15.88 -2.27 1.04
CA PHE A 176 -14.71 -3.12 1.22
C PHE A 176 -15.11 -4.56 1.58
N ASP A 177 -16.01 -4.72 2.56
CA ASP A 177 -16.39 -6.02 3.10
C ASP A 177 -17.06 -6.90 2.05
N CYS A 178 -17.84 -6.29 1.16
CA CYS A 178 -18.43 -6.96 0.00
C CYS A 178 -17.41 -7.39 -1.06
N LEU A 179 -16.26 -6.71 -1.15
CA LEU A 179 -15.19 -7.08 -2.08
C LEU A 179 -14.19 -8.09 -1.47
N LYS A 180 -14.12 -8.15 -0.14
CA LYS A 180 -13.15 -8.96 0.61
C LYS A 180 -13.25 -10.48 0.33
N PRO A 181 -14.43 -11.13 0.32
CA PRO A 181 -14.59 -12.54 -0.09
C PRO A 181 -14.01 -12.86 -1.47
N HIS A 182 -13.91 -11.85 -2.34
CA HIS A 182 -13.54 -12.01 -3.74
C HIS A 182 -12.05 -11.71 -4.01
N LEU A 183 -11.21 -11.66 -2.98
CA LEU A 183 -9.76 -11.44 -3.09
C LEU A 183 -9.06 -12.40 -4.07
N VAL A 184 -9.53 -13.64 -4.19
CA VAL A 184 -9.00 -14.65 -5.12
C VAL A 184 -9.70 -14.62 -6.48
N ASN A 185 -11.00 -14.30 -6.52
CA ASN A 185 -11.84 -14.25 -7.73
C ASN A 185 -12.69 -12.98 -7.76
N TRP A 186 -12.10 -11.84 -8.13
CA TRP A 186 -12.72 -10.49 -8.18
C TRP A 186 -13.80 -10.33 -9.28
N LEU A 187 -14.44 -11.41 -9.71
CA LEU A 187 -15.42 -11.38 -10.82
C LEU A 187 -16.85 -11.07 -10.39
N TYR A 188 -17.11 -10.91 -9.09
CA TYR A 188 -18.42 -10.48 -8.61
C TYR A 188 -18.43 -8.96 -8.48
N HIS A 189 -19.19 -8.27 -9.34
CA HIS A 189 -19.59 -6.89 -9.12
C HIS A 189 -20.91 -6.94 -8.35
N PRO A 190 -20.94 -6.68 -7.03
CA PRO A 190 -22.15 -6.84 -6.27
C PRO A 190 -23.23 -5.89 -6.78
N GLN A 191 -24.42 -6.42 -7.08
CA GLN A 191 -25.53 -5.66 -7.66
C GLN A 191 -25.99 -4.49 -6.77
N PHE A 192 -25.64 -4.50 -5.49
CA PHE A 192 -25.99 -3.45 -4.54
C PHE A 192 -25.02 -2.26 -4.54
N ILE A 193 -23.82 -2.37 -5.12
CA ILE A 193 -22.90 -1.22 -5.25
C ILE A 193 -23.55 -0.06 -6.03
N SER A 194 -24.47 -0.38 -6.95
CA SER A 194 -25.20 0.60 -7.75
C SER A 194 -26.36 1.28 -7.01
N HIS A 195 -26.78 0.81 -5.83
CA HIS A 195 -27.88 1.43 -5.10
C HIS A 195 -27.46 2.79 -4.54
N ASP A 196 -28.37 3.78 -4.49
CA ASP A 196 -28.06 5.17 -4.11
C ASP A 196 -27.32 5.33 -2.77
N TRP A 197 -27.63 4.49 -1.78
CA TRP A 197 -26.98 4.54 -0.47
C TRP A 197 -25.52 4.04 -0.49
N MET A 198 -25.14 3.20 -1.46
CA MET A 198 -23.80 2.62 -1.62
C MET A 198 -23.02 3.15 -2.84
N SER A 199 -23.72 3.67 -3.85
CA SER A 199 -23.14 4.24 -5.07
C SER A 199 -22.31 5.48 -4.76
N ILE A 200 -21.20 5.61 -5.48
CA ILE A 200 -20.29 6.75 -5.40
C ILE A 200 -20.48 7.67 -6.62
N ASP A 201 -21.14 7.20 -7.67
CA ASP A 201 -21.20 7.85 -8.98
C ASP A 201 -21.98 9.17 -8.96
N SER A 202 -22.90 9.33 -8.00
CA SER A 202 -23.68 10.54 -7.78
C SER A 202 -22.96 11.61 -6.95
N HIS A 203 -21.81 11.28 -6.35
CA HIS A 203 -21.08 12.18 -5.45
C HIS A 203 -20.02 12.99 -6.22
N THR A 204 -19.53 14.07 -5.61
CA THR A 204 -18.42 14.83 -6.19
C THR A 204 -17.17 13.96 -6.31
N ALA A 205 -16.34 14.19 -7.33
CA ALA A 205 -15.13 13.39 -7.54
C ALA A 205 -14.20 13.36 -6.31
N ASP A 206 -14.06 14.48 -5.59
CA ASP A 206 -13.29 14.52 -4.34
C ASP A 206 -13.86 13.59 -3.26
N HIS A 207 -15.19 13.51 -3.15
CA HIS A 207 -15.86 12.62 -2.21
C HIS A 207 -15.73 11.15 -2.63
N ALA A 208 -15.80 10.87 -3.93
CA ALA A 208 -15.58 9.53 -4.49
C ALA A 208 -14.19 9.00 -4.14
N PHE A 209 -13.16 9.77 -4.44
CA PHE A 209 -11.78 9.46 -4.07
C PHE A 209 -11.60 9.31 -2.56
N SER A 210 -12.33 10.08 -1.74
CA SER A 210 -12.26 9.96 -0.28
C SER A 210 -12.86 8.65 0.23
N ILE A 211 -13.97 8.18 -0.35
CA ILE A 211 -14.57 6.89 0.03
C ILE A 211 -13.64 5.75 -0.38
N THR A 212 -13.14 5.77 -1.62
CA THR A 212 -12.17 4.77 -2.10
C THR A 212 -10.88 4.78 -1.27
N GLU A 213 -10.41 5.95 -0.82
CA GLU A 213 -9.26 6.06 0.09
C GLU A 213 -9.51 5.35 1.44
N ILE A 214 -10.74 5.37 1.96
CA ILE A 214 -11.09 4.65 3.19
C ILE A 214 -11.26 3.14 2.91
N GLU A 215 -11.86 2.77 1.78
CA GLU A 215 -12.02 1.39 1.34
C GLU A 215 -10.67 0.66 1.23
N LEU A 216 -9.71 1.28 0.53
CA LEU A 216 -8.34 0.78 0.41
C LEU A 216 -7.59 0.75 1.76
N ASN A 217 -7.97 1.63 2.69
CA ASN A 217 -7.40 1.61 4.04
C ASN A 217 -7.84 0.37 4.82
N PHE A 218 -9.10 -0.04 4.71
CA PHE A 218 -9.58 -1.29 5.29
C PHE A 218 -8.89 -2.49 4.65
N MET A 219 -8.72 -2.50 3.33
CA MET A 219 -7.96 -3.53 2.62
C MET A 219 -6.51 -3.61 3.12
N TYR A 220 -5.83 -2.48 3.28
CA TYR A 220 -4.49 -2.44 3.88
C TYR A 220 -4.48 -3.02 5.30
N ASP A 221 -5.47 -2.64 6.11
CA ASP A 221 -5.55 -3.06 7.51
C ASP A 221 -5.78 -4.58 7.62
N VAL A 222 -6.54 -5.19 6.70
CA VAL A 222 -6.69 -6.65 6.62
C VAL A 222 -5.39 -7.33 6.21
N LEU A 223 -4.73 -6.84 5.16
CA LEU A 223 -3.56 -7.52 4.60
C LEU A 223 -2.30 -7.39 5.47
N TYR A 224 -2.14 -6.26 6.18
CA TYR A 224 -0.87 -5.89 6.81
C TYR A 224 -0.95 -5.58 8.30
N THR A 225 -2.14 -5.54 8.91
CA THR A 225 -2.31 -5.21 10.34
C THR A 225 -3.18 -6.23 11.06
N LYS A 226 -3.18 -6.20 12.40
CA LYS A 226 -3.98 -7.11 13.20
C LYS A 226 -5.41 -6.62 13.41
N ALA A 227 -5.81 -5.51 12.76
CA ALA A 227 -7.10 -4.87 12.98
C ALA A 227 -8.30 -5.83 12.89
N PRO A 228 -8.42 -6.72 11.90
CA PRO A 228 -9.59 -7.60 11.78
C PRO A 228 -9.86 -8.42 13.05
N ILE A 229 -8.81 -8.91 13.71
CA ILE A 229 -8.93 -9.70 14.94
C ILE A 229 -9.10 -8.82 16.16
N LEU A 230 -8.41 -7.66 16.21
CA LEU A 230 -8.44 -6.78 17.38
C LEU A 230 -9.81 -6.17 17.66
N TYR A 231 -10.66 -5.98 16.63
CA TYR A 231 -12.02 -5.45 16.79
C TYR A 231 -13.09 -6.53 17.03
N THR A 232 -12.69 -7.81 17.11
CA THR A 232 -13.58 -8.87 17.60
C THR A 232 -13.76 -8.77 19.11
N SER A 233 -14.87 -9.26 19.64
CA SER A 233 -15.11 -9.27 21.10
C SER A 233 -13.99 -10.00 21.84
N MET A 234 -13.51 -11.13 21.29
CA MET A 234 -12.40 -11.89 21.87
C MET A 234 -11.08 -11.12 21.83
N GLY A 235 -10.77 -10.44 20.71
CA GLY A 235 -9.56 -9.63 20.57
C GLY A 235 -9.49 -8.43 21.53
N LEU A 236 -10.63 -7.78 21.79
CA LEU A 236 -10.71 -6.70 22.78
C LEU A 236 -10.47 -7.23 24.20
N ILE A 237 -11.09 -8.36 24.56
CA ILE A 237 -10.90 -9.00 25.87
C ILE A 237 -9.43 -9.38 26.07
N ASP A 238 -8.81 -10.03 25.07
CA ASP A 238 -7.39 -10.39 25.07
C ASP A 238 -6.49 -9.18 25.34
N ARG A 239 -6.76 -8.03 24.70
CA ARG A 239 -5.94 -6.82 24.87
C ARG A 239 -6.07 -6.17 26.25
N PHE A 240 -7.28 -6.02 26.76
CA PHE A 240 -7.47 -5.44 28.09
C PHE A 240 -6.94 -6.37 29.18
N PHE A 241 -7.17 -7.68 29.03
CA PHE A 241 -6.64 -8.69 29.94
C PHE A 241 -5.10 -8.71 29.93
N GLY A 242 -4.48 -8.71 28.74
CA GLY A 242 -3.03 -8.69 28.61
C GLY A 242 -2.39 -7.42 29.20
N PHE A 243 -3.01 -6.25 28.98
CA PHE A 243 -2.56 -5.00 29.61
C PHE A 243 -2.69 -5.04 31.13
N PHE A 244 -3.80 -5.58 31.65
CA PHE A 244 -3.99 -5.75 33.09
C PHE A 244 -2.91 -6.66 33.70
N CYS A 245 -2.56 -7.77 33.05
CA CYS A 245 -1.49 -8.64 33.48
C CYS A 245 -0.12 -7.93 33.52
N LEU A 246 0.20 -7.08 32.53
CA LEU A 246 1.43 -6.29 32.52
C LEU A 246 1.46 -5.24 33.64
N VAL A 247 0.37 -4.50 33.82
CA VAL A 247 0.26 -3.50 34.90
C VAL A 247 0.37 -4.19 36.26
N SER A 248 -0.29 -5.33 36.44
CA SER A 248 -0.20 -6.14 37.66
C SER A 248 1.23 -6.58 37.93
N ALA A 249 1.94 -7.09 36.92
CA ALA A 249 3.34 -7.50 37.05
C ALA A 249 4.26 -6.31 37.38
N LEU A 250 4.05 -5.17 36.73
CA LEU A 250 4.80 -3.94 36.98
C LEU A 250 4.58 -3.41 38.40
N CYS A 251 3.33 -3.35 38.86
CA CYS A 251 3.00 -2.92 40.22
C CYS A 251 3.57 -3.88 41.26
N ALA A 252 3.44 -5.19 41.06
CA ALA A 252 4.00 -6.19 41.97
C ALA A 252 5.54 -6.12 42.01
N PHE A 253 6.20 -5.93 40.87
CA PHE A 253 7.65 -5.71 40.80
C PHE A 253 8.08 -4.45 41.57
N ALA A 254 7.34 -3.34 41.40
CA ALA A 254 7.59 -2.09 42.11
C ALA A 254 7.48 -2.24 43.63
N VAL A 255 6.51 -3.05 44.10
CA VAL A 255 6.32 -3.33 45.52
C VAL A 255 7.44 -4.21 46.08
N ILE A 256 7.82 -5.28 45.36
CA ILE A 256 8.88 -6.21 45.79
C ILE A 256 10.22 -5.48 45.97
N PHE A 257 10.56 -4.56 45.05
CA PHE A 257 11.87 -3.89 45.04
C PHE A 257 11.83 -2.41 45.44
N ARG A 258 10.83 -2.00 46.24
CA ARG A 258 10.60 -0.60 46.62
C ARG A 258 11.85 0.12 47.18
N SER A 259 12.67 -0.58 47.95
CA SER A 259 13.89 -0.03 48.58
C SER A 259 15.18 -0.25 47.79
N ALA A 260 15.17 -1.17 46.82
CA ALA A 260 16.36 -1.58 46.05
C ALA A 260 16.46 -0.94 44.65
N PHE A 261 15.44 -0.14 44.26
CA PHE A 261 15.28 0.37 42.91
C PHE A 261 16.44 1.23 42.38
N LEU A 262 17.13 2.01 43.24
CA LEU A 262 18.26 2.85 42.82
C LEU A 262 19.63 2.26 43.11
N ILE A 263 19.67 1.07 43.74
CA ILE A 263 20.90 0.47 44.26
C ILE A 263 21.44 -0.57 43.28
N ASP A 264 20.56 -1.39 42.69
CA ASP A 264 20.94 -2.47 41.79
C ASP A 264 20.64 -2.12 40.32
N MET A 265 21.67 -2.22 39.49
CA MET A 265 21.59 -1.98 38.05
C MET A 265 20.64 -2.95 37.33
N TYR A 266 20.61 -4.23 37.71
CA TYR A 266 19.77 -5.25 37.09
C TYR A 266 18.28 -5.02 37.39
N ILE A 267 17.96 -4.66 38.64
CA ILE A 267 16.60 -4.30 39.07
C ILE A 267 16.13 -3.05 38.32
N THR A 268 16.98 -2.02 38.24
CA THR A 268 16.71 -0.78 37.51
C THR A 268 16.41 -1.08 36.03
N TYR A 269 17.24 -1.90 35.39
CA TYR A 269 17.06 -2.31 33.99
C TYR A 269 15.73 -3.02 33.76
N THR A 270 15.39 -3.99 34.60
CA THR A 270 14.17 -4.80 34.45
C THR A 270 12.92 -3.96 34.68
N TYR A 271 12.96 -3.04 35.64
CA TYR A 271 11.87 -2.09 35.85
C TYR A 271 11.67 -1.16 34.65
N ALA A 272 12.76 -0.58 34.12
CA ALA A 272 12.71 0.29 32.95
C ALA A 272 12.14 -0.45 31.72
N LEU A 273 12.51 -1.73 31.54
CA LEU A 273 11.99 -2.60 30.49
C LEU A 273 10.48 -2.85 30.66
N LEU A 274 10.02 -3.22 31.85
CA LEU A 274 8.59 -3.44 32.14
C LEU A 274 7.77 -2.15 31.94
N MET A 275 8.29 -1.01 32.37
CA MET A 275 7.69 0.32 32.11
C MET A 275 7.57 0.60 30.62
N ALA A 276 8.63 0.35 29.84
CA ALA A 276 8.64 0.58 28.40
C ALA A 276 7.64 -0.32 27.67
N VAL A 277 7.59 -1.62 28.00
CA VAL A 277 6.64 -2.57 27.41
C VAL A 277 5.20 -2.20 27.74
N THR A 278 4.92 -1.88 29.01
CA THR A 278 3.57 -1.47 29.45
C THR A 278 3.13 -0.17 28.77
N SER A 279 4.04 0.80 28.64
CA SER A 279 3.75 2.07 27.96
C SER A 279 3.47 1.88 26.46
N LEU A 280 4.20 0.97 25.80
CA LEU A 280 3.97 0.64 24.40
C LEU A 280 2.61 -0.03 24.19
N GLU A 281 2.19 -0.90 25.11
CA GLU A 281 0.87 -1.53 25.07
C GLU A 281 -0.26 -0.52 25.30
N LEU A 282 -0.09 0.38 26.26
CA LEU A 282 -1.04 1.50 26.48
C LEU A 282 -1.16 2.36 25.22
N TYR A 283 -0.05 2.64 24.54
CA TYR A 283 -0.04 3.37 23.28
C TYR A 283 -0.82 2.61 22.18
N GLN A 284 -0.63 1.30 22.04
CA GLN A 284 -1.36 0.49 21.06
C GLN A 284 -2.87 0.48 21.35
N ILE A 285 -3.28 0.28 22.61
CA ILE A 285 -4.69 0.33 23.02
C ILE A 285 -5.29 1.71 22.73
N SER A 286 -4.55 2.77 23.04
CA SER A 286 -4.98 4.14 22.74
C SER A 286 -5.20 4.35 21.24
N MET A 287 -4.31 3.81 20.39
CA MET A 287 -4.43 3.91 18.93
C MET A 287 -5.62 3.12 18.36
N LEU A 288 -6.10 2.08 19.06
CA LEU A 288 -7.32 1.37 18.65
C LEU A 288 -8.55 2.29 18.69
N LEU A 289 -8.69 3.10 19.73
CA LEU A 289 -9.83 4.01 19.88
C LEU A 289 -9.94 5.05 18.75
N PHE A 290 -8.83 5.39 18.10
CA PHE A 290 -8.74 6.40 17.04
C PHE A 290 -8.62 5.81 15.63
N SER A 291 -9.12 4.60 15.41
CA SER A 291 -9.08 3.93 14.10
C SER A 291 -10.41 3.98 13.34
N ASP A 292 -10.35 3.80 12.02
CA ASP A 292 -11.55 3.67 11.18
C ASP A 292 -12.44 2.49 11.62
N TRP A 293 -11.85 1.37 12.06
CA TRP A 293 -12.58 0.20 12.58
C TRP A 293 -13.35 0.50 13.87
N ALA A 294 -12.81 1.34 14.76
CA ALA A 294 -13.51 1.76 15.97
C ALA A 294 -14.77 2.58 15.62
N VAL A 295 -14.67 3.46 14.62
CA VAL A 295 -15.80 4.24 14.11
C VAL A 295 -16.89 3.32 13.57
N VAL A 296 -16.54 2.29 12.80
CA VAL A 296 -17.49 1.28 12.29
C VAL A 296 -18.17 0.51 13.42
N LYS A 297 -17.40 0.01 14.40
CA LYS A 297 -18.00 -0.77 15.51
C LYS A 297 -18.90 0.09 16.40
N MET A 298 -18.56 1.37 16.54
CA MET A 298 -19.39 2.35 17.24
C MET A 298 -20.65 2.73 16.46
N SER A 299 -20.55 2.86 15.13
CA SER A 299 -21.71 3.20 14.29
C SER A 299 -22.76 2.07 14.27
N MET A 300 -22.34 0.82 14.41
CA MET A 300 -23.26 -0.32 14.62
C MET A 300 -23.97 -0.30 15.98
N ASN A 301 -23.45 0.44 16.98
CA ASN A 301 -23.93 0.46 18.36
C ASN A 301 -24.46 1.84 18.79
N LEU A 302 -25.13 2.56 17.87
CA LEU A 302 -25.65 3.92 18.09
C LEU A 302 -26.69 4.06 19.21
N LYS A 303 -27.29 2.96 19.68
CA LYS A 303 -28.25 2.95 20.78
C LYS A 303 -27.64 3.42 22.11
N VAL A 304 -26.31 3.33 22.26
CA VAL A 304 -25.60 3.76 23.49
C VAL A 304 -25.35 5.28 23.46
N PRO A 305 -25.85 6.06 24.45
CA PRO A 305 -25.73 7.53 24.43
C PRO A 305 -24.29 8.05 24.38
N LEU A 306 -23.38 7.38 25.09
CA LEU A 306 -21.95 7.75 25.13
C LEU A 306 -21.29 7.60 23.76
N VAL A 307 -21.62 6.52 23.03
CA VAL A 307 -21.12 6.24 21.68
C VAL A 307 -21.58 7.33 20.72
N ARG A 308 -22.87 7.68 20.74
CA ARG A 308 -23.43 8.75 19.90
C ARG A 308 -22.75 10.11 20.12
N ARG A 309 -22.32 10.40 21.35
CA ARG A 309 -21.62 11.67 21.68
C ARG A 309 -20.16 11.69 21.20
N LEU A 310 -19.46 10.57 21.27
CA LEU A 310 -18.04 10.47 20.91
C LEU A 310 -17.81 10.23 19.40
N LEU A 311 -18.75 9.58 18.72
CA LEU A 311 -18.62 9.15 17.33
C LEU A 311 -18.30 10.31 16.35
N PRO A 312 -18.95 11.49 16.40
CA PRO A 312 -18.60 12.60 15.52
C PRO A 312 -17.15 13.09 15.67
N PHE A 313 -16.64 13.09 16.90
CA PHE A 313 -15.27 13.51 17.19
C PHE A 313 -14.26 12.52 16.61
N LEU A 314 -14.48 11.22 16.85
CA LEU A 314 -13.63 10.15 16.33
C LEU A 314 -13.67 10.09 14.80
N ALA A 315 -14.84 10.20 14.20
CA ALA A 315 -14.99 10.22 12.75
C ALA A 315 -14.25 11.42 12.12
N LYS A 316 -14.42 12.63 12.66
CA LYS A 316 -13.69 13.82 12.19
C LYS A 316 -12.17 13.68 12.37
N TRP A 317 -11.72 13.07 13.47
CA TRP A 317 -10.31 12.79 13.68
C TRP A 317 -9.76 11.82 12.62
N CYS A 318 -10.49 10.74 12.35
CA CYS A 318 -10.12 9.75 11.34
C CYS A 318 -10.07 10.36 9.94
N MET A 319 -11.06 11.18 9.55
CA MET A 319 -11.09 11.84 8.24
C MET A 319 -9.89 12.77 7.99
N LYS A 320 -9.29 13.35 9.03
CA LYS A 320 -8.07 14.17 8.91
C LYS A 320 -6.81 13.34 8.63
N GLN A 321 -6.82 12.04 8.93
CA GLN A 321 -5.66 11.18 8.73
C GLN A 321 -5.42 10.91 7.24
N ARG A 322 -4.14 10.88 6.85
CA ARG A 322 -3.75 10.46 5.50
C ARG A 322 -3.73 8.94 5.44
N ARG A 323 -4.44 8.35 4.48
CA ARG A 323 -4.48 6.89 4.29
C ARG A 323 -3.61 6.44 3.12
N TRP A 324 -3.17 7.37 2.29
CA TRP A 324 -2.16 7.17 1.24
C TRP A 324 -1.43 8.48 0.95
N SER A 325 -0.50 8.46 0.00
CA SER A 325 0.37 9.60 -0.29
C SER A 325 -0.36 10.81 -0.90
N ARG A 326 -1.56 10.62 -1.48
CA ARG A 326 -2.32 11.63 -2.26
C ARG A 326 -1.47 12.27 -3.37
N SER A 327 -0.50 11.51 -3.87
CA SER A 327 0.48 11.98 -4.84
C SER A 327 0.76 10.90 -5.87
N VAL A 328 0.89 11.31 -7.12
CA VAL A 328 1.28 10.44 -8.24
C VAL A 328 2.77 10.57 -8.50
N GLY A 329 3.42 9.47 -8.84
CA GLY A 329 4.76 9.50 -9.40
C GLY A 329 4.78 10.21 -10.75
N GLN A 330 5.85 10.93 -11.04
CA GLN A 330 6.01 11.71 -12.26
C GLN A 330 7.39 11.43 -12.83
N LEU A 331 7.43 11.05 -14.10
CA LEU A 331 8.65 10.81 -14.84
C LEU A 331 8.46 11.21 -16.31
N ASN A 332 9.29 12.14 -16.78
CA ASN A 332 9.25 12.60 -18.15
C ASN A 332 10.43 12.01 -18.95
N LEU A 333 10.13 11.30 -20.05
CA LEU A 333 11.16 10.74 -20.94
C LEU A 333 11.99 11.79 -21.67
N LEU A 334 11.44 12.98 -21.90
CA LEU A 334 12.12 14.08 -22.58
C LEU A 334 12.92 14.97 -21.61
N ASP A 335 12.98 14.63 -20.32
CA ASP A 335 13.84 15.35 -19.38
C ASP A 335 15.31 15.01 -19.63
N HIS A 336 16.09 16.04 -19.97
CA HIS A 336 17.53 15.93 -20.21
C HIS A 336 18.29 15.32 -19.03
N ARG A 337 17.79 15.50 -17.79
CA ARG A 337 18.39 14.91 -16.58
C ARG A 337 18.29 13.39 -16.56
N LEU A 338 17.22 12.82 -17.11
CA LEU A 338 17.02 11.37 -17.20
C LEU A 338 18.01 10.74 -18.19
N LEU A 339 18.27 11.45 -19.28
CA LEU A 339 19.11 10.97 -20.39
C LEU A 339 20.61 11.17 -20.15
N CYS A 340 21.01 12.17 -19.35
CA CYS A 340 22.41 12.62 -19.27
C CYS A 340 23.07 12.58 -17.88
N LYS A 341 22.37 12.25 -16.79
CA LYS A 341 22.97 12.33 -15.44
C LYS A 341 23.80 11.10 -15.08
N GLU A 342 25.10 11.29 -14.85
CA GLU A 342 26.03 10.26 -14.39
C GLU A 342 26.15 10.21 -12.86
N PHE A 343 26.22 9.00 -12.29
CA PHE A 343 26.52 8.80 -10.87
C PHE A 343 28.02 9.02 -10.58
N PRO A 344 28.39 9.43 -9.36
CA PRO A 344 29.78 9.40 -8.92
C PRO A 344 30.37 7.99 -9.10
N LYS A 345 31.63 7.90 -9.58
CA LYS A 345 32.27 6.64 -10.00
C LYS A 345 32.14 5.51 -8.98
N LEU A 346 32.35 5.79 -7.69
CA LEU A 346 32.26 4.78 -6.62
C LEU A 346 30.85 4.16 -6.51
N ILE A 347 29.82 5.00 -6.59
CA ILE A 347 28.42 4.54 -6.53
C ILE A 347 28.07 3.78 -7.81
N ALA A 348 28.53 4.25 -8.97
CA ALA A 348 28.33 3.57 -10.24
C ALA A 348 28.95 2.16 -10.23
N THR A 349 30.21 2.01 -9.80
CA THR A 349 30.89 0.71 -9.72
C THR A 349 30.18 -0.28 -8.80
N VAL A 350 29.72 0.17 -7.63
CA VAL A 350 28.94 -0.69 -6.71
C VAL A 350 27.60 -1.08 -7.33
N LEU A 351 26.90 -0.16 -7.98
CA LEU A 351 25.63 -0.44 -8.63
C LEU A 351 25.76 -1.36 -9.85
N ASP A 352 26.87 -1.25 -10.58
CA ASP A 352 27.21 -2.12 -11.71
C ASP A 352 27.47 -3.55 -11.22
N TRP A 353 28.09 -3.71 -10.05
CA TRP A 353 28.26 -5.04 -9.42
C TRP A 353 26.94 -5.74 -9.10
N PHE A 354 25.87 -4.97 -8.88
CA PHE A 354 24.52 -5.49 -8.65
C PHE A 354 23.62 -5.46 -9.90
N GLU A 355 24.12 -5.04 -11.08
CA GLU A 355 23.36 -4.82 -12.32
C GLU A 355 22.11 -3.92 -12.13
N LYS A 356 22.11 -3.02 -11.13
CA LYS A 356 20.92 -2.22 -10.76
C LYS A 356 21.06 -0.72 -11.04
N ARG A 357 22.11 -0.31 -11.75
CA ARG A 357 22.42 1.11 -12.04
C ARG A 357 21.24 1.87 -12.65
N GLU A 358 20.61 1.29 -13.66
CA GLU A 358 19.51 1.93 -14.39
C GLU A 358 18.23 2.04 -13.57
N ILE A 359 17.92 1.01 -12.78
CA ILE A 359 16.78 1.02 -11.85
C ILE A 359 16.99 2.12 -10.80
N VAL A 360 18.18 2.20 -10.21
CA VAL A 360 18.50 3.21 -9.20
C VAL A 360 18.48 4.62 -9.80
N ARG A 361 18.90 4.80 -11.06
CA ARG A 361 18.79 6.09 -11.78
C ARG A 361 17.35 6.57 -11.84
N ARG A 362 16.43 5.72 -12.31
CA ARG A 362 14.99 6.04 -12.41
C ARG A 362 14.39 6.37 -11.03
N TYR A 363 14.79 5.62 -9.99
CA TYR A 363 14.36 5.90 -8.62
C TYR A 363 14.86 7.25 -8.10
N TRP A 364 16.00 7.75 -8.57
CA TRP A 364 16.55 9.02 -8.09
C TRP A 364 15.95 10.25 -8.80
N LEU A 365 15.40 10.06 -9.99
CA LEU A 365 14.92 11.14 -10.86
C LEU A 365 13.41 11.33 -10.87
N HIS A 366 12.63 10.32 -10.45
CA HIS A 366 11.19 10.51 -10.32
C HIS A 366 10.87 11.61 -9.30
N SER A 367 9.87 12.42 -9.62
CA SER A 367 9.24 13.31 -8.65
C SER A 367 7.87 12.75 -8.25
N ARG A 368 7.26 13.29 -7.20
CA ARG A 368 5.85 13.04 -6.89
C ARG A 368 5.12 14.37 -6.83
N GLN A 369 3.97 14.44 -7.48
CA GLN A 369 3.12 15.62 -7.44
C GLN A 369 1.80 15.31 -6.72
N PRO A 370 1.28 16.22 -5.90
CA PRO A 370 -0.03 16.05 -5.29
C PRO A 370 -1.10 16.01 -6.39
N ILE A 371 -2.09 15.16 -6.23
CA ILE A 371 -3.18 15.04 -7.21
C ILE A 371 -4.07 16.28 -7.10
N PRO A 372 -4.18 17.11 -8.16
CA PRO A 372 -5.09 18.25 -8.14
C PRO A 372 -6.55 17.79 -8.19
N SER A 373 -7.47 18.56 -7.61
CA SER A 373 -8.91 18.25 -7.66
C SER A 373 -9.44 18.19 -9.09
N SER A 374 -8.89 19.00 -10.01
CA SER A 374 -9.28 18.97 -11.43
C SER A 374 -8.95 17.63 -12.10
N LEU A 375 -7.83 16.99 -11.76
CA LEU A 375 -7.49 15.66 -12.25
C LEU A 375 -8.50 14.61 -11.76
N LYS A 376 -8.93 14.67 -10.49
CA LYS A 376 -9.95 13.74 -9.97
C LYS A 376 -11.28 13.88 -10.71
N VAL A 377 -11.72 15.12 -10.91
CA VAL A 377 -12.95 15.43 -11.67
C VAL A 377 -12.84 14.89 -13.09
N MET A 378 -11.72 15.15 -13.77
CA MET A 378 -11.47 14.66 -15.12
C MET A 378 -11.51 13.14 -15.20
N VAL A 379 -10.81 12.42 -14.30
CA VAL A 379 -10.78 10.95 -14.29
C VAL A 379 -12.18 10.38 -14.09
N VAL A 380 -12.92 10.85 -13.08
CA VAL A 380 -14.29 10.36 -12.80
C VAL A 380 -15.23 10.65 -13.97
N GLN A 381 -15.17 11.84 -14.54
CA GLN A 381 -16.00 12.21 -15.68
C GLN A 381 -15.71 11.31 -16.90
N LYS A 382 -14.43 11.10 -17.23
CA LYS A 382 -14.02 10.24 -18.34
C LYS A 382 -14.38 8.78 -18.11
N MET A 383 -14.24 8.27 -16.89
CA MET A 383 -14.71 6.94 -16.55
C MET A 383 -16.23 6.80 -16.75
N ALA A 384 -17.03 7.80 -16.36
CA ALA A 384 -18.47 7.79 -16.56
C ALA A 384 -18.87 7.87 -18.05
N GLU A 385 -18.12 8.61 -18.87
CA GLU A 385 -18.31 8.66 -20.33
C GLU A 385 -17.99 7.31 -20.98
N LEU A 386 -16.86 6.70 -20.61
CA LEU A 386 -16.47 5.36 -21.07
C LEU A 386 -17.49 4.30 -20.65
N GLU A 387 -18.05 4.41 -19.45
CA GLU A 387 -19.04 3.47 -18.94
C GLU A 387 -20.32 3.41 -19.80
N LYS A 388 -20.74 4.55 -20.36
CA LYS A 388 -21.92 4.62 -21.24
C LYS A 388 -21.76 3.77 -22.49
N GLN A 389 -20.55 3.64 -23.01
CA GLN A 389 -20.24 2.80 -24.19
C GLN A 389 -19.90 1.37 -23.78
N ARG A 390 -19.21 1.19 -22.65
CA ARG A 390 -18.71 -0.09 -22.17
C ARG A 390 -19.81 -1.02 -21.68
N HIS A 391 -20.92 -0.48 -21.14
CA HIS A 391 -22.02 -1.27 -20.56
C HIS A 391 -21.51 -2.37 -19.61
N LEU A 392 -20.62 -2.01 -18.67
CA LEU A 392 -19.99 -2.90 -17.67
C LEU A 392 -19.03 -3.98 -18.21
N LEU A 393 -18.75 -4.04 -19.52
CA LEU A 393 -17.78 -4.99 -20.11
C LEU A 393 -16.33 -4.76 -19.61
N PRO A 394 -15.54 -5.80 -19.29
CA PRO A 394 -14.18 -5.62 -18.75
C PRO A 394 -13.28 -4.76 -19.65
N PHE A 395 -12.33 -4.01 -19.06
CA PHE A 395 -11.37 -3.17 -19.81
C PHE A 395 -10.34 -4.02 -20.57
N THR A 396 -10.74 -4.58 -21.71
CA THR A 396 -9.90 -5.38 -22.61
C THR A 396 -9.24 -4.56 -23.71
N GLU A 397 -9.75 -3.36 -23.97
CA GLU A 397 -9.30 -2.47 -25.05
C GLU A 397 -8.63 -1.19 -24.49
N ARG A 398 -7.82 -0.51 -25.32
CA ARG A 398 -6.89 0.57 -24.90
C ARG A 398 -7.05 1.89 -25.68
N GLY A 399 -8.28 2.39 -25.79
CA GLY A 399 -8.61 3.61 -26.52
C GLY A 399 -9.78 3.42 -27.51
N LYS A 400 -10.30 2.19 -27.64
CA LYS A 400 -11.32 1.84 -28.62
C LYS A 400 -12.63 2.57 -28.32
N TRP A 401 -13.06 2.55 -27.06
CA TRP A 401 -14.30 3.22 -26.65
C TRP A 401 -14.17 4.74 -26.77
N THR A 402 -12.97 5.29 -26.53
CA THR A 402 -12.72 6.70 -26.78
C THR A 402 -12.86 7.06 -28.26
N LEU A 403 -12.33 6.24 -29.17
CA LEU A 403 -12.44 6.46 -30.62
C LEU A 403 -13.90 6.38 -31.09
N GLU A 404 -14.66 5.42 -30.58
CA GLU A 404 -16.10 5.26 -30.86
C GLU A 404 -16.91 6.46 -30.35
N THR A 405 -16.59 6.96 -29.15
CA THR A 405 -17.27 8.12 -28.55
C THR A 405 -17.11 9.40 -29.37
N HIS A 406 -15.96 9.57 -30.02
CA HIS A 406 -15.63 10.77 -30.81
C HIS A 406 -15.80 10.57 -32.33
N ASP A 407 -16.35 9.42 -32.75
CA ASP A 407 -16.57 9.04 -34.16
C ASP A 407 -15.30 9.10 -35.04
N ILE A 408 -14.16 8.68 -34.49
CA ILE A 408 -12.85 8.74 -35.17
C ILE A 408 -12.53 7.36 -35.75
N GLN A 409 -13.14 7.01 -36.89
CA GLN A 409 -12.92 5.69 -37.52
C GLN A 409 -11.80 5.64 -38.58
N GLU A 410 -11.36 6.79 -39.14
CA GLU A 410 -10.56 6.80 -40.38
C GLU A 410 -9.06 7.16 -40.24
N LYS A 411 -8.53 7.44 -39.04
CA LYS A 411 -7.11 7.84 -38.91
C LYS A 411 -6.17 6.67 -38.57
N GLN A 412 -5.34 6.30 -39.55
CA GLN A 412 -4.42 5.15 -39.48
C GLN A 412 -3.33 5.31 -38.40
N GLY A 413 -2.83 6.52 -38.13
CA GLY A 413 -1.82 6.78 -37.10
C GLY A 413 -2.37 6.57 -35.69
N LEU A 414 -3.56 7.09 -35.41
CA LEU A 414 -4.24 6.93 -34.13
C LEU A 414 -4.56 5.45 -33.82
N SER A 415 -5.18 4.73 -34.77
CA SER A 415 -5.54 3.31 -34.58
C SER A 415 -4.30 2.40 -34.41
N SER A 416 -3.24 2.65 -35.19
CA SER A 416 -2.00 1.86 -35.09
C SER A 416 -1.26 2.06 -33.76
N SER A 417 -1.25 3.29 -33.23
CA SER A 417 -0.61 3.61 -31.94
C SER A 417 -1.28 2.95 -30.73
N ILE A 418 -2.57 2.62 -30.83
CA ILE A 418 -3.34 1.93 -29.78
C ILE A 418 -3.18 0.41 -29.88
N LYS A 419 -3.22 -0.13 -31.11
CA LYS A 419 -3.14 -1.58 -31.38
C LYS A 419 -1.77 -2.18 -31.13
N THR A 420 -0.71 -1.38 -31.09
CA THR A 420 0.65 -1.85 -30.78
C THR A 420 0.76 -2.38 -29.35
N ARG A 421 1.94 -2.92 -29.01
CA ARG A 421 2.23 -3.44 -27.67
C ARG A 421 2.08 -2.34 -26.61
N PHE A 422 1.60 -2.69 -25.43
CA PHE A 422 1.22 -1.69 -24.42
C PHE A 422 2.39 -0.81 -23.93
N ASP A 423 3.57 -1.39 -23.77
CA ASP A 423 4.81 -0.66 -23.52
C ASP A 423 5.08 0.41 -24.59
N ARG A 424 4.95 0.04 -25.87
CA ARG A 424 5.12 0.96 -27.01
C ARG A 424 4.04 2.05 -27.03
N SER A 425 2.77 1.68 -26.86
CA SER A 425 1.65 2.64 -26.83
C SER A 425 1.87 3.73 -25.78
N ILE A 426 2.21 3.35 -24.53
CA ILE A 426 2.47 4.33 -23.46
C ILE A 426 3.60 5.29 -23.86
N ILE A 427 4.69 4.77 -24.43
CA ILE A 427 5.84 5.60 -24.82
C ILE A 427 5.48 6.57 -25.96
N ILE A 428 4.81 6.09 -27.01
CA ILE A 428 4.43 6.91 -28.16
C ILE A 428 3.47 8.02 -27.72
N TRP A 429 2.44 7.67 -26.96
CA TRP A 429 1.46 8.62 -26.44
C TRP A 429 2.08 9.61 -25.46
N HIS A 430 3.05 9.18 -24.64
CA HIS A 430 3.78 10.08 -23.73
C HIS A 430 4.56 11.14 -24.50
N ILE A 431 5.37 10.73 -25.48
CA ILE A 431 6.18 11.64 -26.28
C ILE A 431 5.26 12.59 -27.06
N ALA A 432 4.20 12.07 -27.69
CA ALA A 432 3.24 12.90 -28.42
C ALA A 432 2.53 13.92 -27.51
N THR A 433 2.08 13.50 -26.31
CA THR A 433 1.43 14.37 -25.33
C THR A 433 2.37 15.49 -24.88
N GLU A 434 3.64 15.19 -24.60
CA GLU A 434 4.62 16.19 -24.18
C GLU A 434 4.97 17.17 -25.31
N ILE A 435 5.06 16.70 -26.56
CA ILE A 435 5.27 17.57 -27.73
C ILE A 435 4.10 18.52 -27.93
N LEU A 436 2.87 18.00 -27.97
CA LEU A 436 1.65 18.81 -28.13
C LEU A 436 1.48 19.79 -26.97
N HIS A 437 1.80 19.38 -25.74
CA HIS A 437 1.77 20.26 -24.58
C HIS A 437 2.73 21.43 -24.71
N ARG A 438 3.96 21.21 -25.21
CA ARG A 438 4.95 22.28 -25.41
C ARG A 438 4.59 23.25 -26.54
N LEU A 439 3.75 22.82 -27.49
CA LEU A 439 3.24 23.65 -28.58
C LEU A 439 2.02 24.50 -28.16
N GLU A 440 1.37 24.16 -27.04
CA GLU A 440 0.17 24.83 -26.59
C GLU A 440 0.50 26.15 -25.87
N SER A 441 -0.23 27.22 -26.18
CA SER A 441 -0.11 28.52 -25.50
C SER A 441 -1.00 28.63 -24.26
N GLU A 442 -2.17 27.98 -24.27
CA GLU A 442 -3.15 27.99 -23.18
C GLU A 442 -3.41 26.59 -22.65
N TYR A 443 -3.13 26.39 -21.36
CA TYR A 443 -3.26 25.09 -20.72
C TYR A 443 -4.67 24.92 -20.16
N SER A 444 -5.54 24.23 -20.93
CA SER A 444 -6.82 23.74 -20.42
C SER A 444 -6.62 22.73 -19.27
N GLU A 445 -7.64 22.53 -18.44
CA GLU A 445 -7.56 21.53 -17.36
C GLU A 445 -7.38 20.11 -17.92
N ALA A 446 -7.99 19.79 -19.06
CA ALA A 446 -7.77 18.53 -19.78
C ALA A 446 -6.31 18.37 -20.26
N CYS A 447 -5.67 19.46 -20.71
CA CYS A 447 -4.27 19.47 -21.10
C CYS A 447 -3.33 19.19 -19.91
N ARG A 448 -3.55 19.87 -18.78
CA ARG A 448 -2.79 19.66 -17.54
C ARG A 448 -2.98 18.24 -17.00
N GLY A 449 -4.23 17.76 -16.96
CA GLY A 449 -4.55 16.41 -16.50
C GLY A 449 -3.93 15.34 -17.39
N SER A 450 -4.00 15.50 -18.72
CA SER A 450 -3.40 14.59 -19.70
C SER A 450 -1.89 14.46 -19.50
N LYS A 451 -1.19 15.59 -19.31
CA LYS A 451 0.25 15.57 -19.06
C LYS A 451 0.59 14.83 -17.76
N LEU A 452 -0.12 15.11 -16.67
CA LEU A 452 0.09 14.44 -15.39
C LEU A 452 -0.12 12.92 -15.49
N LEU A 453 -1.14 12.48 -16.25
CA LEU A 453 -1.39 11.06 -16.50
C LEU A 453 -0.31 10.44 -17.38
N ALA A 454 0.15 11.13 -18.43
CA ALA A 454 1.25 10.66 -19.29
C ALA A 454 2.54 10.42 -18.48
N ASP A 455 2.98 11.44 -17.72
CA ASP A 455 4.14 11.36 -16.82
C ASP A 455 3.98 10.26 -15.76
N TYR A 456 2.75 10.01 -15.31
CA TYR A 456 2.43 8.94 -14.36
C TYR A 456 2.50 7.54 -15.00
N MET A 457 1.98 7.36 -16.21
CA MET A 457 2.02 6.07 -16.91
C MET A 457 3.46 5.68 -17.26
N ILE A 458 4.31 6.65 -17.63
CA ILE A 458 5.76 6.41 -17.78
C ILE A 458 6.42 6.10 -16.45
N TYR A 459 6.05 6.78 -15.36
CA TYR A 459 6.53 6.43 -14.03
C TYR A 459 6.22 4.97 -13.67
N LEU A 460 4.98 4.51 -13.94
CA LEU A 460 4.59 3.11 -13.73
C LEU A 460 5.41 2.17 -14.61
N LEU A 461 5.56 2.47 -15.90
CA LEU A 461 6.35 1.66 -16.83
C LEU A 461 7.81 1.52 -16.38
N ALA A 462 8.40 2.60 -15.85
CA ALA A 462 9.80 2.67 -15.50
C ALA A 462 10.14 2.05 -14.13
N LEU A 463 9.23 2.13 -13.15
CA LEU A 463 9.48 1.76 -11.74
C LEU A 463 8.58 0.64 -11.21
N HIS A 464 7.41 0.44 -11.80
CA HIS A 464 6.45 -0.62 -11.44
C HIS A 464 5.89 -1.35 -12.67
N PRO A 465 6.74 -1.86 -13.59
CA PRO A 465 6.28 -2.47 -14.85
C PRO A 465 5.37 -3.70 -14.63
N TYR A 466 5.53 -4.37 -13.48
CA TYR A 466 4.66 -5.47 -13.05
C TYR A 466 3.19 -5.06 -12.86
N MET A 467 2.90 -3.78 -12.56
CA MET A 467 1.53 -3.26 -12.48
C MET A 467 0.86 -3.18 -13.85
N LEU A 468 1.65 -3.08 -14.91
CA LEU A 468 1.16 -3.05 -16.28
C LEU A 468 1.15 -4.46 -16.90
N SER A 469 1.52 -5.49 -16.12
CA SER A 469 1.74 -6.86 -16.59
C SER A 469 2.77 -6.93 -17.73
N LEU A 470 3.78 -6.06 -17.69
CA LEU A 470 4.82 -5.94 -18.71
C LEU A 470 6.16 -6.47 -18.21
N THR A 471 6.64 -7.57 -18.79
CA THR A 471 7.96 -8.16 -18.45
C THR A 471 9.11 -7.56 -19.24
N THR A 472 8.84 -6.87 -20.35
CA THR A 472 9.84 -6.35 -21.30
C THR A 472 10.03 -4.83 -21.23
N ALA A 473 9.32 -4.16 -20.31
CA ALA A 473 9.31 -2.69 -20.19
C ALA A 473 10.71 -2.09 -20.07
N ASP A 474 11.61 -2.75 -19.33
CA ASP A 474 12.98 -2.27 -19.14
C ASP A 474 13.78 -2.25 -20.44
N ILE A 475 13.66 -3.30 -21.26
CA ILE A 475 14.33 -3.42 -22.56
C ILE A 475 13.79 -2.34 -23.52
N THR A 476 12.47 -2.17 -23.58
CA THR A 476 11.85 -1.17 -24.46
C THR A 476 12.22 0.26 -24.04
N LEU A 477 12.27 0.54 -22.74
CA LEU A 477 12.61 1.87 -22.24
C LEU A 477 14.09 2.18 -22.46
N GLU A 478 14.98 1.21 -22.26
CA GLU A 478 16.40 1.39 -22.55
C GLU A 478 16.66 1.67 -24.04
N TYR A 479 15.99 0.93 -24.93
CA TYR A 479 16.04 1.18 -26.36
C TYR A 479 15.62 2.61 -26.71
N VAL A 480 14.47 3.05 -26.17
CA VAL A 480 13.94 4.40 -26.43
C VAL A 480 14.86 5.49 -25.87
N CYS A 481 15.37 5.34 -24.65
CA CYS A 481 16.32 6.30 -24.09
C CYS A 481 17.60 6.40 -24.93
N ARG A 482 18.11 5.29 -25.46
CA ARG A 482 19.28 5.28 -26.35
C ARG A 482 18.98 5.91 -27.71
N THR A 483 17.77 5.76 -28.23
CA THR A 483 17.32 6.39 -29.49
C THR A 483 17.09 7.89 -29.32
N LEU A 484 16.48 8.31 -28.20
CA LEU A 484 16.19 9.72 -27.91
C LEU A 484 17.41 10.51 -27.44
N SER A 485 18.38 9.88 -26.78
CA SER A 485 19.59 10.56 -26.27
C SER A 485 20.35 11.34 -27.35
N PRO A 486 20.75 10.76 -28.51
CA PRO A 486 21.42 11.52 -29.56
C PRO A 486 20.48 12.56 -30.20
N PHE A 487 19.18 12.26 -30.32
CA PHE A 487 18.21 13.18 -30.90
C PHE A 487 18.07 14.47 -30.06
N LEU A 488 18.00 14.34 -28.73
CA LEU A 488 17.80 15.46 -27.80
C LEU A 488 19.11 16.11 -27.31
N ARG A 489 20.26 15.42 -27.40
CA ARG A 489 21.55 15.95 -26.93
C ARG A 489 22.20 16.94 -27.90
N TYR A 490 21.90 16.82 -29.20
CA TYR A 490 22.55 17.59 -30.26
C TYR A 490 21.63 18.62 -30.95
N GLN A 491 20.34 18.66 -30.63
CA GLN A 491 19.39 19.63 -31.19
C GLN A 491 18.83 20.52 -30.08
N ASP A 492 18.61 21.81 -30.38
CA ASP A 492 17.77 22.67 -29.55
C ASP A 492 16.38 22.03 -29.41
N ASP A 493 15.82 22.01 -28.19
CA ASP A 493 14.49 21.47 -27.88
C ASP A 493 13.42 21.94 -28.88
N LYS A 494 13.48 23.21 -29.30
CA LYS A 494 12.56 23.78 -30.29
C LYS A 494 12.70 23.16 -31.68
N LYS A 495 13.92 22.80 -32.08
CA LYS A 495 14.23 22.18 -33.37
C LYS A 495 13.75 20.73 -33.40
N ALA A 496 14.01 19.97 -32.33
CA ALA A 496 13.52 18.60 -32.17
C ALA A 496 11.98 18.54 -32.24
N ILE A 497 11.31 19.46 -31.54
CA ILE A 497 9.84 19.61 -31.58
C ILE A 497 9.36 19.95 -33.00
N SER A 498 10.05 20.86 -33.69
CA SER A 498 9.66 21.25 -35.05
C SER A 498 9.72 20.09 -36.04
N ILE A 499 10.73 19.21 -35.93
CA ILE A 499 10.90 18.03 -36.79
C ILE A 499 9.79 17.01 -36.55
N LEU A 500 9.44 16.73 -35.29
CA LEU A 500 8.38 15.78 -34.95
C LEU A 500 6.96 16.31 -35.22
N SER A 501 6.83 17.61 -35.47
CA SER A 501 5.55 18.27 -35.71
C SER A 501 5.33 18.63 -37.19
N SER A 502 6.34 18.44 -38.05
CA SER A 502 6.25 18.72 -39.49
C SER A 502 5.85 17.47 -40.27
N LEU A 503 5.08 17.67 -41.35
CA LEU A 503 4.62 16.59 -42.23
C LEU A 503 5.75 16.04 -43.12
N ASP A 504 6.69 16.92 -43.51
CA ASP A 504 7.81 16.64 -44.45
C ASP A 504 9.19 16.64 -43.76
N GLY A 505 9.26 16.51 -42.43
CA GLY A 505 10.54 16.52 -41.73
C GLY A 505 11.34 15.24 -42.00
N ASP A 506 12.47 15.32 -42.70
CA ASP A 506 13.43 14.23 -42.80
C ASP A 506 13.89 13.82 -41.39
N LEU A 507 13.43 12.67 -40.92
CA LEU A 507 13.89 12.09 -39.66
C LEU A 507 15.38 11.76 -39.79
N PRO A 508 16.21 12.08 -38.79
CA PRO A 508 17.60 11.63 -38.77
C PRO A 508 17.62 10.09 -38.91
N PRO A 509 18.51 9.52 -39.75
CA PRO A 509 18.57 8.08 -39.91
C PRO A 509 18.83 7.42 -38.55
N LEU A 510 17.94 6.49 -38.18
CA LEU A 510 18.04 5.76 -36.93
C LEU A 510 19.42 5.07 -36.88
N VAL A 511 20.15 5.24 -35.77
CA VAL A 511 21.39 4.50 -35.54
C VAL A 511 21.03 3.03 -35.40
N LYS A 512 21.16 2.25 -36.49
CA LYS A 512 20.98 0.79 -36.47
C LYS A 512 21.95 0.19 -35.46
N GLN A 513 21.41 -0.49 -34.45
CA GLN A 513 22.19 -0.94 -33.31
C GLN A 513 22.89 -2.27 -33.64
N SER A 514 24.12 -2.45 -33.15
CA SER A 514 24.90 -3.69 -33.36
C SER A 514 24.36 -4.90 -32.56
N LYS A 515 23.45 -4.68 -31.61
CA LYS A 515 22.79 -5.70 -30.78
C LYS A 515 21.30 -5.36 -30.61
N GLU A 516 20.52 -5.43 -31.68
CA GLU A 516 19.07 -5.30 -31.59
C GLU A 516 18.45 -6.53 -30.92
N THR A 517 17.65 -6.33 -29.87
CA THR A 517 16.81 -7.41 -29.33
C THR A 517 15.66 -7.69 -30.30
N TRP A 518 15.21 -8.95 -30.39
CA TRP A 518 14.05 -9.32 -31.22
C TRP A 518 12.80 -8.47 -30.91
N ILE A 519 12.67 -8.01 -29.66
CA ILE A 519 11.55 -7.20 -29.17
C ILE A 519 11.54 -5.78 -29.78
N THR A 520 12.69 -5.24 -30.15
CA THR A 520 12.83 -3.85 -30.65
C THR A 520 13.17 -3.78 -32.13
N ARG A 521 13.39 -4.94 -32.76
CA ARG A 521 13.67 -5.07 -34.19
C ARG A 521 12.50 -4.47 -34.98
N ASP A 522 12.83 -3.65 -35.98
CA ASP A 522 11.89 -2.98 -36.90
C ASP A 522 10.96 -1.92 -36.26
N TRP A 523 11.22 -1.48 -35.02
CA TRP A 523 10.41 -0.43 -34.38
C TRP A 523 11.02 0.97 -34.54
N ASP A 524 10.40 1.79 -35.39
CA ASP A 524 10.70 3.21 -35.53
C ASP A 524 9.76 4.06 -34.65
N VAL A 525 10.24 4.33 -33.44
CA VAL A 525 9.52 5.13 -32.42
C VAL A 525 9.20 6.52 -32.93
N LEU A 526 10.14 7.17 -33.63
CA LEU A 526 10.01 8.57 -34.01
C LEU A 526 8.99 8.73 -35.14
N SER A 527 8.97 7.80 -36.11
CA SER A 527 7.98 7.81 -37.19
C SER A 527 6.55 7.59 -36.67
N GLU A 528 6.36 6.66 -35.73
CA GLU A 528 5.04 6.44 -35.12
C GLU A 528 4.57 7.64 -34.30
N VAL A 529 5.47 8.28 -33.55
CA VAL A 529 5.17 9.52 -32.81
C VAL A 529 4.80 10.65 -33.75
N GLN A 530 5.55 10.87 -34.84
CA GLN A 530 5.26 11.93 -35.82
C GLN A 530 3.88 11.76 -36.44
N LYS A 531 3.52 10.54 -36.86
CA LYS A 531 2.17 10.23 -37.40
C LYS A 531 1.07 10.58 -36.40
N LEU A 532 1.24 10.19 -35.13
CA LEU A 532 0.28 10.46 -34.07
C LEU A 532 0.14 11.98 -33.78
N VAL A 533 1.27 12.70 -33.70
CA VAL A 533 1.29 14.15 -33.46
C VAL A 533 0.58 14.91 -34.59
N VAL A 534 0.83 14.53 -35.85
CA VAL A 534 0.17 15.11 -37.01
C VAL A 534 -1.35 14.87 -36.95
N ASP A 535 -1.78 13.63 -36.70
CA ASP A 535 -3.20 13.28 -36.64
C ASP A 535 -3.96 14.07 -35.57
N LEU A 536 -3.36 14.21 -34.37
CA LEU A 536 -3.94 14.92 -33.23
C LEU A 536 -3.92 16.44 -33.39
N ARG A 537 -2.88 17.00 -34.03
CA ARG A 537 -2.77 18.44 -34.26
C ARG A 537 -3.89 18.97 -35.17
N MET A 538 -4.38 18.14 -36.08
CA MET A 538 -5.48 18.47 -36.99
C MET A 538 -6.86 18.40 -36.32
N MET A 539 -6.96 18.10 -35.02
CA MET A 539 -8.22 17.97 -34.29
C MET A 539 -8.43 19.14 -33.32
N ASP A 540 -9.62 19.75 -33.37
CA ASP A 540 -9.96 20.87 -32.48
C ASP A 540 -10.16 20.40 -31.02
N ASN A 541 -10.68 19.19 -30.82
CA ASN A 541 -10.92 18.56 -29.51
C ASN A 541 -9.77 17.64 -29.05
N LYS A 542 -8.55 17.84 -29.54
CA LYS A 542 -7.39 16.96 -29.28
C LYS A 542 -7.17 16.62 -27.80
N TRP A 543 -7.29 17.59 -26.89
CA TRP A 543 -7.05 17.37 -25.45
C TRP A 543 -8.16 16.56 -24.77
N GLU A 544 -9.37 16.60 -25.33
CA GLU A 544 -10.48 15.76 -24.88
C GLU A 544 -10.24 14.30 -25.23
N ILE A 545 -9.73 14.05 -26.44
CA ILE A 545 -9.37 12.72 -26.91
C ILE A 545 -8.15 12.18 -26.14
N ILE A 546 -7.10 12.98 -25.97
CA ILE A 546 -5.88 12.59 -25.26
C ILE A 546 -6.21 12.25 -23.79
N SER A 547 -6.99 13.09 -23.10
CA SER A 547 -7.37 12.83 -21.71
C SER A 547 -8.20 11.55 -21.57
N SER A 548 -9.16 11.33 -22.48
CA SER A 548 -9.98 10.11 -22.48
C SER A 548 -9.15 8.85 -22.76
N ILE A 549 -8.19 8.89 -23.70
CA ILE A 549 -7.30 7.76 -23.99
C ILE A 549 -6.40 7.45 -22.80
N TRP A 550 -5.84 8.46 -22.13
CA TRP A 550 -5.03 8.21 -20.93
C TRP A 550 -5.82 7.58 -19.79
N VAL A 551 -7.07 8.00 -19.59
CA VAL A 551 -7.96 7.39 -18.59
C VAL A 551 -8.30 5.95 -18.99
N GLU A 552 -8.63 5.68 -20.26
CA GLU A 552 -8.91 4.33 -20.74
C GLU A 552 -7.69 3.40 -20.60
N MET A 553 -6.48 3.88 -20.92
CA MET A 553 -5.23 3.13 -20.70
C MET A 553 -4.95 2.88 -19.22
N LEU A 554 -5.27 3.83 -18.34
CA LEU A 554 -5.14 3.66 -16.89
C LEU A 554 -6.11 2.58 -16.38
N CYS A 555 -7.37 2.61 -16.80
CA CYS A 555 -8.37 1.61 -16.44
C CYS A 555 -8.01 0.22 -16.97
N TYR A 556 -7.54 0.14 -18.21
CA TYR A 556 -6.98 -1.10 -18.79
C TYR A 556 -5.82 -1.64 -17.96
N ALA A 557 -4.88 -0.78 -17.55
CA ALA A 557 -3.77 -1.18 -16.70
C ALA A 557 -4.23 -1.67 -15.33
N ALA A 558 -5.17 -0.95 -14.70
CA ALA A 558 -5.72 -1.32 -13.40
C ALA A 558 -6.42 -2.68 -13.44
N HIS A 559 -7.20 -2.95 -14.49
CA HIS A 559 -7.91 -4.21 -14.68
C HIS A 559 -6.99 -5.41 -14.96
N ASN A 560 -5.96 -5.22 -15.79
CA ASN A 560 -5.03 -6.30 -16.16
C ASN A 560 -3.90 -6.51 -15.15
N CYS A 561 -3.79 -5.66 -14.14
CA CYS A 561 -2.85 -5.82 -13.04
C CYS A 561 -3.30 -6.96 -12.11
N GLN A 562 -2.40 -7.87 -11.80
CA GLN A 562 -2.69 -8.95 -10.85
C GLN A 562 -2.99 -8.38 -9.45
N VAL A 563 -3.97 -8.96 -8.76
CA VAL A 563 -4.40 -8.56 -7.40
C VAL A 563 -3.23 -8.48 -6.42
N TYR A 564 -2.28 -9.42 -6.52
CA TYR A 564 -1.07 -9.43 -5.71
C TYR A 564 -0.26 -8.11 -5.81
N HIS A 565 -0.18 -7.53 -7.01
CA HIS A 565 0.57 -6.31 -7.25
C HIS A 565 -0.14 -5.07 -6.69
N HIS A 566 -1.47 -4.99 -6.84
CA HIS A 566 -2.30 -3.98 -6.18
C HIS A 566 -2.11 -4.01 -4.66
N ALA A 567 -2.25 -5.20 -4.06
CA ALA A 567 -2.07 -5.41 -2.62
C ALA A 567 -0.68 -4.92 -2.15
N LYS A 568 0.38 -5.24 -2.90
CA LYS A 568 1.77 -4.84 -2.60
C LYS A 568 1.99 -3.33 -2.58
N LEU A 569 1.28 -2.56 -3.41
CA LEU A 569 1.42 -1.11 -3.48
C LEU A 569 0.71 -0.36 -2.36
N LEU A 570 -0.34 -0.92 -1.76
CA LEU A 570 -1.03 -0.32 -0.61
C LEU A 570 -0.07 0.00 0.54
N ARG A 571 0.94 -0.86 0.75
CA ARG A 571 2.00 -0.65 1.76
C ARG A 571 3.04 0.39 1.38
N ARG A 572 3.10 0.83 0.12
CA ARG A 572 4.15 1.70 -0.41
C ARG A 572 3.72 3.16 -0.58
N GLY A 573 2.60 3.55 0.02
CA GLY A 573 2.05 4.89 -0.14
C GLY A 573 0.80 4.96 -1.01
N GLY A 574 0.32 3.82 -1.53
CA GLY A 574 -0.69 3.76 -2.57
C GLY A 574 -0.23 4.40 -3.89
N GLU A 575 -0.91 4.06 -4.98
CA GLU A 575 -0.73 4.69 -6.28
C GLU A 575 -2.12 4.94 -6.90
N LEU A 576 -2.23 5.90 -7.82
CA LEU A 576 -3.50 6.24 -8.46
C LEU A 576 -4.15 5.02 -9.14
N ILE A 577 -3.38 4.16 -9.80
CA ILE A 577 -3.87 2.92 -10.44
C ILE A 577 -4.50 1.93 -9.45
N THR A 578 -4.21 2.05 -8.16
CA THR A 578 -4.79 1.21 -7.10
C THR A 578 -6.08 1.82 -6.53
N HIS A 579 -6.31 3.12 -6.75
CA HIS A 579 -7.55 3.85 -6.45
C HIS A 579 -8.50 3.78 -7.63
#